data_AF-A0A2K8XKD8-F1
#
_entry.id   AF-A0A2K8XKD8-F1
#
_cell.length_a   1.000
_cell.length_b   1.000
_cell.length_c   1.000
_cell.angle_alpha   90.00
_cell.angle_beta   90.00
_cell.angle_gamma   90.00
#
_symmetry.space_group_name_H-M   'P 1'
#
loop_
_entity.id
_entity.type
_entity.pdbx_description
1 polymer ?
#
loop_
_entity_poly.entity_id
_entity_poly.type
_entity_poly.pdbx_seq_one_letter_code
_entity_poly.pdbx_strand_id
1 'polypeptide(L)' 'MLLFVMLLSIVLFVLAIISAVLNNFKNNDKIIWVLVILLVPFFGPILYFIIGRKTRIKKA' A
#
# COMPACT_ATOMS: atom_id res chain seq x y z
N MET A 1 6.27 23.86 6.68
CA MET A 1 5.08 23.29 5.98
C MET A 1 5.43 22.06 5.14
N LEU A 2 6.35 22.14 4.17
CA LEU A 2 6.77 21.02 3.31
C LEU A 2 7.34 19.80 4.07
N LEU A 3 8.12 20.05 5.12
CA LEU A 3 8.74 19.00 5.95
C LEU A 3 7.70 18.08 6.61
N PHE A 4 6.55 18.63 6.99
CA PHE A 4 5.46 17.89 7.60
C PHE A 4 4.75 16.98 6.57
N VAL A 5 4.54 17.49 5.35
CA VAL A 5 3.95 16.72 4.24
C VAL A 5 4.86 15.56 3.85
N MET A 6 6.17 15.78 3.77
CA MET A 6 7.14 14.74 3.45
C MET A 6 7.15 13.63 4.50
N LEU A 7 7.12 13.98 5.79
CA LEU A 7 7.00 13.00 6.88
C LEU A 7 5.70 12.18 6.76
N LEU A 8 4.57 12.85 6.50
CA LEU A 8 3.29 12.18 6.35
C LEU A 8 3.28 11.19 5.18
N SER A 9 3.85 11.58 4.03
CA SER A 9 3.98 10.70 2.86
C SER A 9 4.83 9.47 3.15
N ILE A 10 5.93 9.63 3.88
CA ILE A 10 6.79 8.50 4.28
C ILE A 10 6.03 7.55 5.22
N VAL A 11 5.32 8.08 6.21
CA VAL A 11 4.52 7.26 7.13
C VAL A 11 3.43 6.51 6.36
N LEU A 12 2.73 7.16 5.44
CA LEU A 12 1.73 6.54 4.57
C LEU A 12 2.32 5.42 3.71
N PHE A 13 3.53 5.64 3.18
CA PHE A 13 4.25 4.64 2.38
C PHE A 13 4.59 3.40 3.20
N VAL A 14 5.20 3.59 4.37
CA VAL A 14 5.55 2.49 5.28
C VAL A 14 4.29 1.73 5.72
N LEU A 15 3.22 2.43 6.09
CA LEU A 15 1.95 1.81 6.46
C LEU A 15 1.32 1.03 5.31
N ALA A 16 1.42 1.52 4.07
CA ALA A 16 0.92 0.80 2.89
C ALA A 16 1.70 -0.49 2.64
N ILE A 17 3.03 -0.47 2.75
CA ILE A 17 3.86 -1.69 2.65
C ILE A 17 3.51 -2.68 3.76
N ILE A 18 3.49 -2.23 5.02
CA ILE A 18 3.13 -3.09 6.16
C ILE A 18 1.75 -3.69 5.92
N SER A 19 0.78 -2.87 5.50
CA SER A 19 -0.56 -3.34 5.20
C SER A 19 -0.58 -4.36 4.06
N ALA A 20 0.21 -4.17 3.01
CA ALA A 20 0.30 -5.08 1.87
C ALA A 20 1.03 -6.39 2.20
N VAL A 21 2.00 -6.35 3.12
CA VAL A 21 2.73 -7.55 3.54
C VAL A 21 1.96 -8.34 4.60
N LEU A 22 1.34 -7.64 5.56
CA LEU A 22 0.60 -8.23 6.67
C LEU A 22 -0.73 -8.82 6.23
N ASN A 23 -1.33 -8.30 5.16
CA ASN A 23 -2.56 -8.86 4.62
C ASN A 23 -2.31 -10.01 3.65
N ASN A 24 -3.16 -11.02 3.76
CA ASN A 24 -3.22 -12.12 2.81
C ASN A 24 -4.13 -11.72 1.65
N PHE A 25 -3.53 -11.58 0.48
CA PHE A 25 -4.22 -11.38 -0.79
C PHE A 25 -4.40 -12.72 -1.47
N LYS A 26 -5.39 -12.82 -2.35
CA LYS A 26 -5.59 -14.03 -3.14
C LYS A 26 -4.47 -14.09 -4.18
N ASN A 27 -3.75 -15.22 -4.24
CA ASN A 27 -2.81 -15.48 -5.34
C ASN A 27 -1.68 -14.42 -5.43
N ASN A 28 -1.34 -13.97 -6.66
CA ASN A 28 -0.23 -13.04 -6.92
C ASN A 28 -0.53 -11.55 -6.59
N ASP A 29 -1.75 -11.21 -6.16
CA ASP A 29 -2.15 -9.83 -5.87
C ASP A 29 -1.28 -9.16 -4.81
N LYS A 30 -0.74 -9.95 -3.87
CA LYS A 30 0.21 -9.47 -2.85
C LYS A 30 1.46 -8.88 -3.49
N ILE A 31 2.04 -9.60 -4.45
CA ILE A 31 3.27 -9.23 -5.13
C ILE A 31 3.03 -7.99 -6.00
N ILE A 32 1.89 -7.95 -6.70
CA ILE A 32 1.51 -6.80 -7.52
C ILE A 32 1.43 -5.52 -6.67
N TRP A 33 0.76 -5.58 -5.51
CA TRP A 33 0.65 -4.41 -4.65
C TRP A 33 1.97 -3.96 -4.04
N VAL A 34 2.80 -4.90 -3.60
CA VAL A 34 4.15 -4.56 -3.11
C VAL A 34 4.98 -3.91 -4.23
N LEU A 35 4.91 -4.44 -5.46
CA LEU A 35 5.64 -3.89 -6.61
C LEU A 35 5.16 -2.49 -6.99
N VAL A 36 3.84 -2.24 -6.99
CA VAL A 36 3.25 -0.93 -7.28
C VAL A 36 3.65 0.10 -6.22
N ILE A 37 3.62 -0.28 -4.94
CA ILE A 37 4.07 0.60 -3.86
C ILE A 37 5.57 0.89 -4.05
N LEU A 38 6.41 -0.12 -4.27
CA LEU A 38 7.85 0.04 -4.43
C LEU A 38 8.25 0.90 -5.65
N LEU A 39 7.60 0.69 -6.80
CA LEU A 39 7.87 1.42 -8.04
C LEU A 39 7.36 2.86 -7.99
N VAL A 40 6.28 3.10 -7.24
CA VAL A 40 5.63 4.41 -7.18
C VAL A 40 5.42 4.82 -5.71
N PRO A 41 6.44 5.28 -4.99
CA PRO A 41 6.34 5.50 -3.55
C PRO A 41 5.40 6.64 -3.12
N PHE A 42 5.14 7.60 -4.00
CA PHE A 42 4.17 8.67 -3.74
C PHE A 42 2.72 8.24 -4.03
N PHE A 43 2.45 7.69 -5.21
CA PHE A 43 1.09 7.34 -5.64
C PHE A 43 0.69 5.91 -5.30
N GLY A 44 1.64 4.99 -5.18
CA GLY A 44 1.42 3.58 -4.88
C GLY A 44 0.69 3.33 -3.56
N PRO A 45 1.04 4.00 -2.44
CA PRO A 45 0.28 3.93 -1.19
C PRO A 45 -1.17 4.39 -1.34
N ILE A 46 -1.38 5.45 -2.13
CA ILE A 46 -2.71 6.01 -2.41
C ILE A 46 -3.55 5.00 -3.21
N LEU A 47 -2.98 4.46 -4.28
CA LEU A 47 -3.58 3.39 -5.09
C LEU A 47 -3.90 2.15 -4.24
N TYR A 48 -2.99 1.74 -3.37
CA TYR A 48 -3.18 0.60 -2.46
C TYR A 48 -4.35 0.83 -1.51
N PHE A 49 -4.48 2.04 -0.95
CA PHE A 49 -5.57 2.35 -0.03
C PHE A 49 -6.94 2.39 -0.71
N ILE A 50 -7.01 2.83 -1.97
CA ILE A 50 -8.25 2.96 -2.76
C ILE A 50 -8.67 1.62 -3.36
N ILE A 51 -7.75 0.92 -4.03
CA ILE A 51 -8.02 -0.28 -4.83
C ILE A 51 -7.54 -1.54 -4.09
N GLY A 52 -6.35 -1.51 -3.53
CA GLY A 52 -5.70 -2.67 -2.91
C GLY A 52 -6.44 -3.21 -1.69
N ARG A 53 -7.10 -2.35 -0.92
CA ARG A 53 -7.95 -2.84 0.18
C ARG A 53 -9.12 -3.71 -0.27
N LYS A 54 -9.59 -3.58 -1.51
CA LYS A 54 -10.71 -4.38 -2.06
C LYS A 54 -10.28 -5.77 -2.55
N THR A 55 -9.01 -5.96 -2.89
CA THR A 55 -8.43 -7.25 -3.30
C THR A 55 -8.06 -8.15 -2.12
N ARG A 56 -8.20 -7.64 -0.88
CA ARG A 56 -8.07 -8.46 0.34
C ARG A 56 -9.15 -9.53 0.32
N ILE A 57 -8.76 -10.76 0.64
CA ILE A 57 -9.72 -11.87 0.79
C ILE A 57 -10.63 -11.51 1.97
N LYS A 58 -11.93 -11.30 1.70
CA LYS A 58 -12.92 -11.28 2.78
C LYS A 58 -12.96 -12.69 3.35
N LYS A 59 -12.45 -12.86 4.57
CA LYS A 59 -12.70 -14.07 5.34
C LYS A 59 -14.22 -14.10 5.56
N ALA A 60 -14.88 -15.05 4.88
CA ALA A 60 -16.31 -15.29 5.00
C ALA A 60 -16.65 -15.73 6.44
#